data_AF-A0A2E0THM1-F1
#
_entry.id   AF-A0A2E0THM1-F1
#
_cell.length_a   1.000
_cell.length_b   1.000
_cell.length_c   1.000
_cell.angle_alpha   90.00
_cell.angle_beta   90.00
_cell.angle_gamma   90.00
#
_symmetry.space_group_name_H-M   'P 1'
#
loop_
_entity.id
_entity.type
_entity.pdbx_description
1 polymer ?
#
loop_
_entity_poly.entity_id
_entity_poly.type
_entity_poly.pdbx_seq_one_letter_code
_entity_poly.pdbx_strand_id
1 'polypeptide(L)'
;MERPSRQLNAFPCRACGGTLLVHDEGQRELVCPLCETTMKVPRRLREDFDMGKKLPFDADGELQRAIDEAVERRYAAPELPRWVFLALALLGAGLGATAWVLSEPAPETLDYVWGALAGLALGVLPIGWTASWMATMRLGRAAERATRRVRGRDLRCPRCETPIMPPVAPGACSCPSCKLSLVVAEGVAVPADERKRAIAEDVDADLAKAPWLEGDRLSAGDVLLVLGVYVAVFVSAFLFALY
;
A
#
# COMPACT_ATOMS: atom_id res chain seq x y z
N MET A 1 10.09 7.26 -10.88
CA MET A 1 11.37 6.96 -11.57
C MET A 1 12.02 5.82 -10.82
N GLU A 2 12.13 4.64 -11.42
CA GLU A 2 12.84 3.51 -10.82
C GLU A 2 14.31 3.89 -10.62
N ARG A 3 14.82 3.77 -9.38
CA ARG A 3 16.23 3.98 -9.08
C ARG A 3 16.93 2.64 -9.25
N PRO A 4 17.82 2.47 -10.25
CA PRO A 4 18.49 1.20 -10.45
C PRO A 4 19.31 0.83 -9.21
N SER A 5 19.28 -0.44 -8.82
CA SER A 5 20.10 -0.90 -7.70
C SER A 5 21.58 -0.84 -8.06
N ARG A 6 22.40 -0.40 -7.11
CA ARG A 6 23.84 -0.21 -7.32
C ARG A 6 24.67 -0.94 -6.27
N GLN A 7 25.93 -1.21 -6.61
CA GLN A 7 26.90 -1.63 -5.61
C GLN A 7 27.23 -0.44 -4.70
N LEU A 8 27.10 -0.63 -3.40
CA LEU A 8 27.36 0.37 -2.35
C LEU A 8 28.56 -0.09 -1.52
N ASN A 9 29.35 0.88 -1.09
CA ASN A 9 30.40 0.64 -0.12
C ASN A 9 29.96 1.01 1.28
N ALA A 10 30.43 0.25 2.27
CA ALA A 10 30.03 0.40 3.65
C ALA A 10 31.24 0.42 4.60
N PHE A 11 31.21 1.29 5.60
CA PHE A 11 32.25 1.36 6.64
C PHE A 11 31.66 1.74 8.00
N PRO A 12 32.30 1.35 9.11
CA PRO A 12 31.79 1.68 10.44
C PRO A 12 32.13 3.12 10.80
N CYS A 13 31.16 3.83 11.40
CA CYS A 13 31.37 5.10 12.06
C CYS A 13 32.30 4.88 13.27
N ARG A 14 33.35 5.70 13.41
CA ARG A 14 34.30 5.57 14.53
C ARG A 14 33.73 6.02 15.88
N ALA A 15 32.67 6.83 15.87
CA ALA A 15 32.04 7.35 17.09
C ALA A 15 30.97 6.39 17.65
N CYS A 16 29.97 6.03 16.85
CA CYS A 16 28.85 5.19 17.30
C CYS A 16 28.87 3.74 16.81
N GLY A 17 29.81 3.36 15.94
CA GLY A 17 29.87 2.01 15.36
C GLY A 17 28.86 1.71 14.25
N GLY A 18 27.94 2.64 13.94
CA GLY A 18 26.93 2.45 12.89
C GLY A 18 27.55 2.30 11.50
N THR A 19 26.88 1.55 10.63
CA THR A 19 27.31 1.30 9.25
C THR A 19 26.93 2.49 8.37
N LEU A 20 27.94 3.21 7.87
CA LEU A 20 27.78 4.30 6.91
C LEU A 20 27.86 3.76 5.49
N LEU A 21 26.98 4.24 4.62
CA LEU A 21 26.94 3.86 3.21
C LEU A 21 27.51 4.99 2.34
N VAL A 22 28.31 4.62 1.34
CA VAL A 22 28.88 5.52 0.34
C VAL A 22 28.15 5.26 -0.98
N HIS A 23 27.58 6.31 -1.56
CA HIS A 23 26.77 6.23 -2.77
C HIS A 23 27.49 6.70 -4.03
N ASP A 24 28.51 7.55 -3.86
CA ASP A 24 29.21 8.22 -4.95
C ASP A 24 30.72 8.27 -4.65
N GLU A 25 31.53 8.07 -5.70
CA GLU A 25 32.99 8.19 -5.70
C GLU A 25 33.45 9.58 -5.25
N GLY A 26 32.66 10.62 -5.55
CA GLY A 26 32.97 11.99 -5.16
C GLY A 26 32.87 12.28 -3.65
N GLN A 27 32.21 11.42 -2.87
CA GLN A 27 31.97 11.67 -1.45
C GLN A 27 33.24 11.46 -0.62
N ARG A 28 33.86 12.57 -0.19
CA ARG A 28 35.06 12.55 0.65
C ARG A 28 34.75 12.51 2.15
N GLU A 29 33.64 13.11 2.53
CA GLU A 29 33.18 13.23 3.91
C GLU A 29 31.69 12.90 3.98
N LEU A 30 31.30 12.22 5.05
CA LEU A 30 29.91 11.86 5.32
C LEU A 30 29.58 12.24 6.76
N VAL A 31 28.40 12.83 6.96
CA VAL A 31 27.85 13.06 8.29
C VAL A 31 27.07 11.81 8.69
N CYS A 32 27.40 11.23 9.85
CA CYS A 32 26.67 10.08 10.37
C CYS A 32 25.26 10.50 10.83
N PRO A 33 24.16 9.93 10.30
CA PRO A 33 22.80 10.31 10.68
C PRO A 33 22.43 9.83 12.10
N LEU A 34 23.26 9.00 12.73
CA LEU A 34 22.98 8.41 14.04
C LEU A 34 23.63 9.20 15.19
N CYS A 35 24.78 9.84 14.94
CA CYS A 35 25.53 10.56 15.99
C CYS A 35 26.09 11.91 15.51
N GLU A 36 25.69 12.34 14.30
CA GLU A 36 26.03 13.63 13.68
C GLU A 36 27.53 13.89 13.48
N THR A 37 28.38 12.90 13.76
CA THR A 37 29.83 13.03 13.59
C THR A 37 30.19 12.98 12.11
N THR A 38 30.93 13.99 11.64
CA THR A 38 31.52 14.02 10.30
C THR A 38 32.71 13.07 10.21
N MET A 39 32.68 12.19 9.22
CA MET A 39 33.66 11.14 9.01
C MET A 39 34.29 11.25 7.62
N LYS A 40 35.61 11.12 7.54
CA LYS A 40 36.32 11.01 6.25
C LYS A 40 36.16 9.61 5.69
N VAL A 41 35.73 9.51 4.43
CA VAL A 41 35.57 8.23 3.73
C VAL A 41 36.95 7.61 3.50
N PRO A 42 37.19 6.34 3.91
CA PRO A 42 38.46 5.66 3.70
C PRO A 42 38.88 5.67 2.23
N ARG A 43 40.18 5.95 1.96
CA ARG A 43 40.73 6.02 0.60
C ARG A 43 40.43 4.77 -0.23
N ARG A 44 40.57 3.58 0.37
CA ARG A 44 40.29 2.29 -0.26
C ARG A 44 38.87 2.17 -0.83
N LEU A 45 37.87 2.75 -0.17
CA LEU A 45 36.47 2.67 -0.62
C LEU A 45 36.14 3.65 -1.74
N ARG A 46 36.90 4.75 -1.82
CA ARG A 46 36.78 5.73 -2.92
C ARG A 46 37.45 5.25 -4.20
N GLU A 47 38.47 4.41 -4.09
CA GLU A 47 39.22 3.85 -5.22
C GLU A 47 38.65 2.50 -5.69
N ASP A 48 37.49 2.09 -5.16
CA ASP A 48 36.85 0.83 -5.52
C ASP A 48 36.04 0.98 -6.81
N PHE A 49 36.53 0.38 -7.89
CA PHE A 49 35.93 0.44 -9.23
C PHE A 49 34.56 -0.23 -9.35
N ASP A 50 34.20 -1.11 -8.41
CA ASP A 50 32.87 -1.72 -8.42
C ASP A 50 31.81 -0.82 -7.79
N MET A 51 32.18 0.26 -7.10
CA MET A 51 31.23 1.18 -6.47
C MET A 51 30.35 1.87 -7.52
N GLY A 52 29.05 1.97 -7.23
CA GLY A 52 28.09 2.61 -8.12
C GLY A 52 27.71 1.78 -9.35
N LYS A 53 28.36 0.63 -9.57
CA LYS A 53 28.02 -0.31 -10.66
C LYS A 53 26.57 -0.75 -10.54
N LYS A 54 25.85 -0.70 -11.66
CA LYS A 54 24.46 -1.16 -11.75
C LYS A 54 24.41 -2.67 -11.53
N LEU A 55 23.52 -3.10 -10.64
CA LEU A 55 23.28 -4.51 -10.36
C LEU A 55 22.15 -5.06 -11.26
N PRO A 56 22.13 -6.37 -11.54
CA PRO A 56 21.15 -7.01 -12.43
C PRO A 56 19.78 -7.26 -11.75
N PHE A 57 19.45 -6.51 -10.71
CA PHE A 57 18.19 -6.61 -9.99
C PHE A 57 17.70 -5.23 -9.56
N ASP A 58 16.43 -5.15 -9.20
CA ASP A 58 15.78 -3.93 -8.73
C ASP A 58 15.22 -4.18 -7.32
N ALA A 59 16.00 -3.82 -6.30
CA ALA A 59 15.62 -4.01 -4.90
C ALA A 59 14.46 -3.09 -4.47
N ASP A 60 14.30 -1.90 -5.07
CA ASP A 60 13.15 -1.03 -4.74
C ASP A 60 11.86 -1.61 -5.33
N GLY A 61 11.92 -2.12 -6.58
CA GLY A 61 10.79 -2.84 -7.18
C GLY A 61 10.48 -4.16 -6.48
N GLU A 62 11.47 -4.92 -6.03
CA GLU A 62 11.26 -6.12 -5.21
C GLU A 62 10.63 -5.78 -3.85
N LEU A 63 11.06 -4.68 -3.21
CA LEU A 63 10.46 -4.16 -1.98
C LEU A 63 9.01 -3.72 -2.20
N GLN A 64 8.73 -2.94 -3.23
CA GLN A 64 7.37 -2.45 -3.50
C GLN A 64 6.42 -3.61 -3.80
N ARG A 65 6.83 -4.61 -4.58
CA ARG A 65 6.03 -5.83 -4.82
C ARG A 65 5.74 -6.58 -3.53
N ALA A 66 6.74 -6.72 -2.65
CA ALA A 66 6.53 -7.38 -1.36
C ALA A 66 5.54 -6.61 -0.46
N ILE A 67 5.57 -5.28 -0.49
CA ILE A 67 4.60 -4.42 0.22
C ILE A 67 3.21 -4.62 -0.37
N ASP A 68 3.07 -4.54 -1.70
CA ASP A 68 1.78 -4.68 -2.38
C ASP A 68 1.17 -6.07 -2.11
N GLU A 69 1.95 -7.15 -2.25
CA GLU A 69 1.50 -8.53 -1.96
C GLU A 69 1.10 -8.72 -0.49
N ALA A 70 1.86 -8.14 0.45
CA ALA A 70 1.56 -8.23 1.88
C ALA A 70 0.28 -7.43 2.23
N VAL A 71 0.09 -6.27 1.62
CA VAL A 71 -1.13 -5.46 1.76
C VAL A 71 -2.31 -6.20 1.17
N GLU A 72 -2.24 -6.70 -0.07
CA GLU A 72 -3.32 -7.46 -0.71
C GLU A 72 -3.74 -8.70 0.10
N ARG A 73 -2.78 -9.43 0.66
CA ARG A 73 -3.05 -10.63 1.46
C ARG A 73 -3.79 -10.33 2.76
N ARG A 74 -3.52 -9.17 3.37
CA ARG A 74 -4.03 -8.81 4.71
C ARG A 74 -5.18 -7.84 4.68
N TYR A 75 -5.30 -7.08 3.60
CA TYR A 75 -6.34 -6.10 3.45
C TYR A 75 -7.70 -6.79 3.36
N ALA A 76 -8.41 -6.78 4.48
CA ALA A 76 -9.82 -7.13 4.51
C ALA A 76 -10.62 -5.96 3.95
N ALA A 77 -11.19 -6.14 2.76
CA ALA A 77 -12.10 -5.16 2.21
C ALA A 77 -13.25 -4.93 3.22
N PRO A 78 -13.61 -3.67 3.50
CA PRO A 78 -14.70 -3.40 4.41
C PRO A 78 -16.00 -3.96 3.82
N GLU A 79 -16.52 -5.02 4.43
CA GLU A 79 -17.83 -5.57 4.04
C GLU A 79 -18.94 -4.69 4.61
N LEU A 80 -19.84 -4.23 3.74
CA LEU A 80 -21.11 -3.68 4.18
C LEU A 80 -21.91 -4.80 4.87
N PRO A 81 -22.52 -4.55 6.04
CA PRO A 81 -23.34 -5.56 6.71
C PRO A 81 -24.41 -6.10 5.75
N ARG A 82 -24.60 -7.42 5.68
CA ARG A 82 -25.55 -8.07 4.76
C ARG A 82 -26.98 -7.52 4.85
N TRP A 83 -27.39 -7.09 6.05
CA TRP A 83 -28.70 -6.49 6.26
C TRP A 83 -28.87 -5.14 5.58
N VAL A 84 -27.78 -4.36 5.40
CA VAL A 84 -27.82 -3.07 4.68
C VAL A 84 -28.12 -3.31 3.20
N PHE A 85 -27.46 -4.30 2.59
CA PHE A 85 -27.76 -4.70 1.22
C PHE A 85 -29.20 -5.16 1.05
N LEU A 86 -29.68 -6.01 1.98
CA LEU A 86 -31.07 -6.48 1.95
C LEU A 86 -32.07 -5.32 2.07
N ALA A 87 -31.84 -4.40 3.01
CA ALA A 87 -32.70 -3.24 3.21
C ALA A 87 -32.75 -2.34 1.97
N LEU A 88 -31.59 -2.04 1.37
CA LEU A 88 -31.51 -1.21 0.16
C LEU A 88 -32.09 -1.89 -1.08
N ALA A 89 -31.95 -3.23 -1.19
CA ALA A 89 -32.56 -4.00 -2.27
C ALA A 89 -34.09 -4.01 -2.15
N LEU A 90 -34.63 -4.24 -0.95
CA LEU A 90 -36.07 -4.20 -0.69
C LEU A 90 -36.64 -2.80 -0.92
N LEU A 91 -35.93 -1.75 -0.48
CA LEU A 91 -36.33 -0.37 -0.69
C LEU A 91 -36.31 0.01 -2.18
N GLY A 92 -35.26 -0.36 -2.90
CA GLY A 92 -35.15 -0.15 -4.35
C GLY A 92 -36.27 -0.86 -5.12
N ALA A 93 -36.53 -2.14 -4.80
CA ALA A 93 -37.60 -2.91 -5.43
C ALA A 93 -38.98 -2.31 -5.14
N GLY A 94 -39.26 -1.95 -3.89
CA GLY A 94 -40.53 -1.34 -3.50
C GLY A 94 -40.77 -0.01 -4.23
N LEU A 95 -39.78 0.88 -4.22
CA LEU A 95 -39.91 2.18 -4.88
C LEU A 95 -40.01 2.06 -6.40
N GLY A 96 -39.23 1.16 -7.02
CA GLY A 96 -39.32 0.90 -8.47
C GLY A 96 -40.67 0.36 -8.90
N ALA A 97 -41.24 -0.59 -8.15
CA ALA A 97 -42.59 -1.09 -8.40
C ALA A 97 -43.62 0.04 -8.33
N THR A 98 -43.54 0.89 -7.30
CA THR A 98 -44.48 2.01 -7.15
C THR A 98 -44.34 3.06 -8.25
N ALA A 99 -43.12 3.41 -8.66
CA ALA A 99 -42.89 4.40 -9.70
C ALA A 99 -43.42 3.92 -11.06
N TRP A 100 -43.17 2.66 -11.40
CA TRP A 100 -43.63 2.05 -12.66
C TRP A 100 -45.15 2.03 -12.78
N VAL A 101 -45.81 1.62 -11.70
CA VAL A 101 -47.28 1.56 -11.64
C VAL A 101 -47.91 2.94 -11.77
N LEU A 102 -47.28 3.97 -11.19
CA LEU A 102 -47.77 5.36 -11.29
C LEU A 102 -47.57 5.96 -12.69
N SER A 103 -46.67 5.41 -13.51
CA SER A 103 -46.49 5.85 -14.91
C SER A 103 -47.49 5.23 -15.89
N GLU A 104 -48.20 4.17 -15.50
CA GLU A 104 -49.11 3.40 -16.35
C GLU A 104 -50.58 3.76 -16.03
N PRO A 105 -51.42 4.08 -17.04
CA PRO A 105 -52.83 4.42 -16.80
C PRO A 105 -53.70 3.21 -16.40
N ALA A 106 -53.27 1.98 -16.73
CA ALA A 106 -53.98 0.74 -16.41
C ALA A 106 -52.98 -0.40 -16.15
N PRO A 107 -52.32 -0.44 -14.99
CA PRO A 107 -51.22 -1.36 -14.70
C PRO A 107 -51.67 -2.81 -14.62
N GLU A 108 -50.97 -3.71 -15.30
CA GLU A 108 -51.11 -5.15 -15.17
C GLU A 108 -50.22 -5.70 -14.04
N THR A 109 -50.50 -6.90 -13.56
CA THR A 109 -49.70 -7.56 -12.49
C THR A 109 -48.21 -7.69 -12.89
N LEU A 110 -47.95 -7.82 -14.18
CA LEU A 110 -46.62 -8.00 -14.75
C LEU A 110 -45.78 -6.71 -14.68
N ASP A 111 -46.42 -5.54 -14.64
CA ASP A 111 -45.76 -4.23 -14.54
C ASP A 111 -45.16 -3.97 -13.15
N TYR A 112 -45.81 -4.48 -12.10
CA TYR A 112 -45.24 -4.46 -10.74
C TYR A 112 -43.93 -5.25 -10.67
N VAL A 113 -43.86 -6.38 -11.38
CA VAL A 113 -42.66 -7.22 -11.40
C VAL A 113 -41.53 -6.52 -12.14
N TRP A 114 -41.80 -5.93 -13.30
CA TRP A 114 -40.77 -5.19 -14.04
C TRP A 114 -40.30 -3.95 -13.30
N GLY A 115 -41.22 -3.18 -12.71
CA GLY A 115 -40.88 -2.06 -11.86
C GLY A 115 -40.02 -2.47 -10.67
N ALA A 116 -40.35 -3.58 -9.99
CA ALA A 116 -39.57 -4.09 -8.87
C ALA A 116 -38.16 -4.53 -9.31
N LEU A 117 -38.03 -5.22 -10.44
CA LEU A 117 -36.73 -5.64 -10.98
C LEU A 117 -35.87 -4.45 -11.40
N ALA A 118 -36.45 -3.46 -12.08
CA ALA A 118 -35.76 -2.23 -12.47
C ALA A 118 -35.30 -1.44 -11.23
N GLY A 119 -36.17 -1.29 -10.23
CA GLY A 119 -35.85 -0.64 -8.96
C GLY A 119 -34.76 -1.37 -8.17
N LEU A 120 -34.78 -2.71 -8.16
CA LEU A 120 -33.74 -3.51 -7.53
C LEU A 120 -32.40 -3.33 -8.25
N ALA A 121 -32.38 -3.36 -9.58
CA ALA A 121 -31.15 -3.14 -10.35
C ALA A 121 -30.56 -1.74 -10.10
N LEU A 122 -31.41 -0.70 -10.13
CA LEU A 122 -31.02 0.67 -9.83
C LEU A 122 -30.61 0.88 -8.38
N GLY A 123 -31.15 0.08 -7.45
CA GLY A 123 -30.74 0.12 -6.05
C GLY A 123 -29.39 -0.57 -5.82
N VAL A 124 -29.20 -1.78 -6.33
CA VAL A 124 -28.06 -2.65 -5.99
C VAL A 124 -26.80 -2.30 -6.78
N LEU A 125 -26.90 -1.97 -8.07
CA LEU A 125 -25.73 -1.72 -8.92
C LEU A 125 -24.88 -0.53 -8.44
N PRO A 126 -25.44 0.64 -8.10
CA PRO A 126 -24.65 1.77 -7.61
C PRO A 126 -23.96 1.47 -6.27
N ILE A 127 -24.60 0.67 -5.41
CA ILE A 127 -23.99 0.27 -4.13
C ILE A 127 -22.81 -0.67 -4.38
N GLY A 128 -22.97 -1.67 -5.25
CA GLY A 128 -21.88 -2.57 -5.62
C GLY A 128 -20.71 -1.81 -6.24
N TRP A 129 -21.00 -0.87 -7.13
CA TRP A 129 -19.98 -0.03 -7.77
C TRP A 129 -19.28 0.90 -6.78
N THR A 130 -20.01 1.60 -5.90
CA THR A 130 -19.43 2.48 -4.87
C THR A 130 -18.63 1.70 -3.84
N ALA A 131 -19.11 0.55 -3.38
CA ALA A 131 -18.39 -0.33 -2.46
C ALA A 131 -17.08 -0.81 -3.07
N SER A 132 -17.12 -1.26 -4.34
CA SER A 132 -15.91 -1.64 -5.09
C SER A 132 -14.93 -0.47 -5.21
N TRP A 133 -15.40 0.70 -5.65
CA TRP A 133 -14.57 1.91 -5.78
C TRP A 133 -13.93 2.33 -4.45
N MET A 134 -14.69 2.31 -3.35
CA MET A 134 -14.16 2.60 -2.02
C MET A 134 -13.11 1.58 -1.59
N ALA A 135 -13.33 0.29 -1.88
CA ALA A 135 -12.35 -0.75 -1.59
C ALA A 135 -11.04 -0.50 -2.33
N THR A 136 -11.08 -0.12 -3.62
CA THR A 136 -9.88 0.22 -4.41
C THR A 136 -9.17 1.47 -3.87
N MET A 137 -9.93 2.53 -3.55
CA MET A 137 -9.37 3.78 -3.00
C MET A 137 -8.74 3.58 -1.63
N ARG A 138 -9.32 2.71 -0.80
CA ARG A 138 -8.79 2.37 0.52
C ARG A 138 -7.59 1.44 0.43
N LEU A 139 -7.60 0.48 -0.48
CA LEU A 139 -6.44 -0.36 -0.78
C LEU A 139 -5.24 0.49 -1.20
N GLY A 140 -5.44 1.46 -2.12
CA GLY A 140 -4.38 2.40 -2.50
C GLY A 140 -3.84 3.22 -1.32
N ARG A 141 -4.73 3.73 -0.45
CA ARG A 141 -4.33 4.44 0.78
C ARG A 141 -3.65 3.54 1.81
N ALA A 142 -4.00 2.26 1.86
CA ALA A 142 -3.37 1.27 2.73
C ALA A 142 -1.97 0.92 2.21
N ALA A 143 -1.82 0.71 0.90
CA ALA A 143 -0.55 0.51 0.24
C ALA A 143 0.38 1.71 0.45
N GLU A 144 -0.10 2.94 0.26
CA GLU A 144 0.71 4.14 0.49
C GLU A 144 1.15 4.27 1.96
N ARG A 145 0.25 3.99 2.92
CA ARG A 145 0.60 3.98 4.35
C ARG A 145 1.60 2.87 4.69
N ALA A 146 1.45 1.69 4.09
CA ALA A 146 2.39 0.57 4.25
C ALA A 146 3.76 0.94 3.70
N THR A 147 3.82 1.52 2.50
CA THR A 147 5.06 2.01 1.89
C THR A 147 5.76 3.04 2.78
N ARG A 148 5.04 4.06 3.27
CA ARG A 148 5.63 5.06 4.19
C ARG A 148 6.13 4.43 5.49
N ARG A 149 5.37 3.50 6.06
CA ARG A 149 5.74 2.79 7.28
C ARG A 149 7.01 1.97 7.09
N VAL A 150 7.03 1.12 6.08
CA VAL A 150 8.15 0.21 5.80
C VAL A 150 9.41 1.01 5.49
N ARG A 151 9.31 2.05 4.65
CA ARG A 151 10.45 2.92 4.25
C ARG A 151 10.95 3.83 5.37
N GLY A 152 10.10 4.17 6.34
CA GLY A 152 10.46 5.02 7.48
C GLY A 152 11.16 4.31 8.63
N ARG A 153 11.50 3.01 8.49
CA ARG A 153 12.13 2.22 9.55
C ARG A 153 13.62 2.47 9.67
N ASP A 154 14.11 2.34 10.90
CA ASP A 154 15.54 2.27 11.17
C ASP A 154 16.12 0.99 10.58
N LEU A 155 17.13 1.14 9.72
CA LEU A 155 17.82 0.01 9.12
C LEU A 155 18.82 -0.59 10.10
N ARG A 156 18.80 -1.92 10.22
CA ARG A 156 19.76 -2.67 11.03
C ARG A 156 20.21 -3.90 10.27
N CYS A 157 21.45 -4.33 10.51
CA CYS A 157 21.91 -5.59 9.96
C CYS A 157 21.15 -6.76 10.60
N PRO A 158 20.54 -7.67 9.84
CA PRO A 158 19.74 -8.78 10.39
C PRO A 158 20.57 -9.78 11.20
N ARG A 159 21.90 -9.79 11.05
CA ARG A 159 22.80 -10.73 11.74
C ARG A 159 23.47 -10.17 12.99
N CYS A 160 23.83 -8.89 12.99
CA CYS A 160 24.59 -8.27 14.09
C CYS A 160 23.92 -7.04 14.69
N GLU A 161 22.72 -6.70 14.21
CA GLU A 161 21.87 -5.60 14.68
C GLU A 161 22.49 -4.19 14.64
N THR A 162 23.71 -4.06 14.12
CA THR A 162 24.39 -2.78 13.89
C THR A 162 23.49 -1.89 13.03
N PRO A 163 23.22 -0.64 13.46
CA PRO A 163 22.41 0.28 12.69
C PRO A 163 23.09 0.64 11.37
N ILE A 164 22.31 0.81 10.32
CA ILE A 164 22.77 1.11 8.96
C ILE A 164 22.18 2.47 8.56
N MET A 165 23.01 3.33 7.96
CA MET A 165 22.58 4.59 7.37
C MET A 165 21.53 4.34 6.27
N PRO A 166 20.41 5.09 6.24
CA PRO A 166 19.45 5.05 5.13
C PRO A 166 20.13 5.29 3.79
N PRO A 167 19.97 4.39 2.79
CA PRO A 167 20.61 4.56 1.50
C PRO A 167 19.91 5.64 0.67
N VAL A 168 20.67 6.47 -0.05
CA VAL A 168 20.13 7.40 -1.06
C VAL A 168 19.54 6.65 -2.27
N ALA A 169 20.12 5.49 -2.59
CA ALA A 169 19.65 4.60 -3.65
C ALA A 169 19.77 3.14 -3.20
N PRO A 170 18.82 2.27 -3.59
CA PRO A 170 18.87 0.85 -3.25
C PRO A 170 20.15 0.21 -3.78
N GLY A 171 20.65 -0.82 -3.10
CA GLY A 171 21.89 -1.44 -3.50
C GLY A 171 22.34 -2.61 -2.66
N ALA A 172 23.50 -3.17 -3.02
CA ALA A 172 24.15 -4.21 -2.25
C ALA A 172 25.39 -3.67 -1.54
N CYS A 173 25.61 -4.06 -0.29
CA CYS A 173 26.82 -3.72 0.46
C CYS A 173 27.24 -4.87 1.38
N SER A 174 28.51 -4.92 1.76
CA SER A 174 28.97 -5.85 2.81
C SER A 174 28.94 -5.18 4.18
N CYS A 175 28.26 -5.79 5.16
CA CYS A 175 28.25 -5.26 6.53
C CYS A 175 29.68 -5.18 7.09
N PRO A 176 30.15 -4.02 7.57
CA PRO A 176 31.52 -3.88 8.06
C PRO A 176 31.80 -4.72 9.31
N SER A 177 30.78 -4.91 10.17
CA SER A 177 30.89 -5.63 11.44
C SER A 177 30.91 -7.15 11.28
N CYS A 178 29.96 -7.72 10.53
CA CYS A 178 29.80 -9.18 10.42
C CYS A 178 30.14 -9.76 9.03
N LYS A 179 30.53 -8.92 8.06
CA LYS A 179 30.88 -9.30 6.68
C LYS A 179 29.77 -9.98 5.87
N LEU A 180 28.53 -9.96 6.36
CA LEU A 180 27.38 -10.45 5.60
C LEU A 180 27.11 -9.54 4.39
N SER A 181 26.89 -10.16 3.22
CA SER A 181 26.44 -9.45 2.03
C SER A 181 24.96 -9.10 2.19
N LEU A 182 24.65 -7.82 2.13
CA LEU A 182 23.31 -7.27 2.34
C LEU A 182 22.81 -6.62 1.07
N VAL A 183 21.50 -6.75 0.83
CA VAL A 183 20.74 -5.85 -0.04
C VAL A 183 20.02 -4.88 0.86
N VAL A 184 20.23 -3.59 0.61
CA VAL A 184 19.65 -2.48 1.37
C VAL A 184 18.76 -1.67 0.44
N ALA A 185 17.52 -1.49 0.84
CA ALA A 185 16.54 -0.61 0.23
C ALA A 185 16.00 0.35 1.30
N GLU A 186 15.13 1.28 0.93
CA GLU A 186 14.52 2.21 1.89
C GLU A 186 13.76 1.42 2.97
N GLY A 187 14.28 1.45 4.20
CA GLY A 187 13.67 0.80 5.37
C GLY A 187 13.74 -0.73 5.44
N VAL A 188 14.45 -1.42 4.53
CA VAL A 188 14.75 -2.86 4.62
C VAL A 188 16.24 -3.14 4.40
N ALA A 189 16.83 -4.02 5.21
CA ALA A 189 18.16 -4.58 4.99
C ALA A 189 18.14 -6.11 5.18
N VAL A 190 18.39 -6.86 4.11
CA VAL A 190 18.27 -8.33 4.10
C VAL A 190 19.53 -9.01 3.55
N PRO A 191 19.76 -10.30 3.84
CA PRO A 191 20.81 -11.09 3.20
C PRO A 191 20.64 -11.15 1.66
N ALA A 192 21.74 -11.09 0.93
CA ALA A 192 21.72 -11.02 -0.54
C ALA A 192 21.37 -12.36 -1.22
N ASP A 193 21.67 -13.49 -0.57
CA ASP A 193 21.44 -14.86 -1.03
C ASP A 193 19.95 -15.23 -1.07
N GLU A 194 19.17 -14.76 -0.09
CA GLU A 194 17.72 -15.04 0.01
C GLU A 194 16.84 -13.78 -0.14
N ARG A 195 17.35 -12.75 -0.81
CA ARG A 195 16.79 -11.39 -0.78
C ARG A 195 15.27 -11.31 -0.97
N LYS A 196 14.69 -12.01 -1.97
CA LYS A 196 13.25 -11.89 -2.29
C LYS A 196 12.39 -12.42 -1.15
N ARG A 197 12.76 -13.58 -0.62
CA ARG A 197 12.08 -14.23 0.48
C ARG A 197 12.26 -13.41 1.77
N ALA A 198 13.49 -12.99 2.06
CA ALA A 198 13.81 -12.21 3.24
C ALA A 198 13.11 -10.84 3.25
N ILE A 199 13.00 -10.16 2.09
CA ILE A 199 12.22 -8.91 1.96
C ILE A 199 10.75 -9.18 2.27
N ALA A 200 10.16 -10.21 1.65
CA ALA A 200 8.76 -10.55 1.87
C ALA A 200 8.46 -10.90 3.34
N GLU A 201 9.31 -11.71 3.98
CA GLU A 201 9.15 -12.08 5.39
C GLU A 201 9.33 -10.87 6.33
N ASP A 202 10.30 -9.98 6.09
CA ASP A 202 10.50 -8.77 6.91
C ASP A 202 9.35 -7.77 6.77
N VAL A 203 8.86 -7.54 5.55
CA VAL A 203 7.71 -6.68 5.27
C VAL A 203 6.45 -7.25 5.92
N ASP A 204 6.20 -8.56 5.76
CA ASP A 204 5.05 -9.24 6.36
C ASP A 204 5.13 -9.16 7.90
N ALA A 205 6.30 -9.39 8.50
CA ALA A 205 6.49 -9.28 9.95
C ALA A 205 6.27 -7.85 10.48
N ASP A 206 6.66 -6.82 9.74
CA ASP A 206 6.40 -5.43 10.15
C ASP A 206 4.92 -5.05 10.01
N LEU A 207 4.32 -5.35 8.86
CA LEU A 207 2.91 -5.04 8.60
C LEU A 207 1.98 -5.83 9.54
N ALA A 208 2.45 -6.89 10.20
CA ALA A 208 1.63 -7.69 11.14
C ALA A 208 1.39 -6.91 12.43
N LYS A 209 2.25 -5.93 12.71
CA LYS A 209 2.17 -5.06 13.88
C LYS A 209 1.29 -3.84 13.62
N ALA A 210 0.71 -3.73 12.43
CA ALA A 210 -0.06 -2.57 11.98
C ALA A 210 -1.58 -2.87 12.06
N PRO A 211 -2.27 -2.49 13.16
CA PRO A 211 -3.67 -2.87 13.38
C PRO A 211 -4.63 -2.29 12.32
N TRP A 212 -4.24 -1.21 11.64
CA TRP A 212 -5.05 -0.59 10.60
C TRP A 212 -5.12 -1.41 9.29
N LEU A 213 -4.32 -2.48 9.15
CA LEU A 213 -4.41 -3.42 8.02
C LEU A 213 -5.49 -4.47 8.20
N GLU A 214 -5.85 -4.83 9.43
CA GLU A 214 -6.81 -5.91 9.74
C GLU A 214 -8.28 -5.53 9.48
N GLY A 215 -8.52 -4.45 8.73
CA GLY A 215 -9.85 -4.01 8.33
C GLY A 215 -10.53 -3.18 9.41
N ASP A 216 -10.45 -1.86 9.29
CA ASP A 216 -11.35 -0.99 10.04
C ASP A 216 -12.79 -1.19 9.54
N ARG A 217 -13.74 -1.31 10.47
CA ARG A 217 -15.17 -1.18 10.16
C ARG A 217 -15.38 0.12 9.37
N LEU A 218 -16.33 0.12 8.43
CA LEU A 218 -16.74 1.34 7.74
C LEU A 218 -17.02 2.43 8.78
N SER A 219 -16.38 3.59 8.62
CA SER A 219 -16.70 4.72 9.48
C SER A 219 -18.11 5.18 9.15
N ALA A 220 -18.76 5.89 10.07
CA ALA A 220 -20.07 6.49 9.82
C ALA A 220 -20.05 7.39 8.56
N GLY A 221 -18.92 8.04 8.27
CA GLY A 221 -18.73 8.85 7.07
C GLY A 221 -18.77 8.04 5.76
N ASP A 222 -18.20 6.84 5.74
CA ASP A 222 -18.24 5.98 4.54
C ASP A 222 -19.66 5.46 4.30
N VAL A 223 -20.36 5.08 5.38
CA VAL A 223 -21.77 4.66 5.29
C VAL A 223 -22.64 5.80 4.75
N LEU A 224 -22.45 7.02 5.25
CA LEU A 224 -23.15 8.20 4.75
C LEU A 224 -22.83 8.48 3.28
N LEU A 225 -21.60 8.27 2.83
CA LEU A 225 -21.22 8.44 1.42
C LEU A 225 -21.93 7.43 0.52
N VAL A 226 -21.98 6.15 0.90
CA VAL A 226 -22.74 5.12 0.15
C VAL A 226 -24.22 5.47 0.09
N LEU A 227 -24.82 5.85 1.23
CA LEU A 227 -26.22 6.26 1.28
C LEU A 227 -26.48 7.52 0.45
N GLY A 228 -25.57 8.50 0.46
CA GLY A 228 -25.67 9.71 -0.33
C GLY A 228 -25.67 9.44 -1.83
N VAL A 229 -24.76 8.57 -2.31
CA VAL A 229 -24.75 8.17 -3.73
C VAL A 229 -26.01 7.39 -4.09
N TYR A 230 -26.46 6.48 -3.21
CA TYR A 230 -27.71 5.74 -3.42
C TYR A 230 -28.90 6.68 -3.59
N VAL A 231 -29.08 7.63 -2.66
CA VAL A 231 -30.18 8.61 -2.72
C VAL A 231 -30.07 9.47 -3.97
N ALA A 232 -28.87 9.93 -4.34
CA ALA A 232 -28.68 10.74 -5.53
C ALA A 232 -29.07 10.00 -6.82
N VAL A 233 -28.63 8.74 -6.98
CA VAL A 233 -28.98 7.92 -8.14
C VAL A 233 -30.48 7.63 -8.17
N PHE A 234 -31.06 7.28 -7.01
CA PHE A 234 -32.47 6.96 -6.90
C PHE A 234 -33.37 8.16 -7.22
N VAL A 235 -33.09 9.32 -6.63
CA VAL A 235 -33.84 10.57 -6.89
C VAL A 235 -33.72 10.97 -8.36
N SER A 236 -32.52 10.83 -8.96
CA SER A 236 -32.32 11.15 -10.38
C SER A 236 -33.13 10.24 -11.29
N ALA A 237 -33.13 8.93 -11.03
CA ALA A 237 -33.91 7.97 -11.79
C ALA A 237 -35.42 8.20 -11.63
N PHE A 238 -35.88 8.50 -10.40
CA PHE A 238 -37.27 8.79 -10.12
C PHE A 238 -37.75 10.06 -10.83
N LEU A 239 -36.97 11.15 -10.78
CA LEU A 239 -37.29 12.38 -11.51
C LEU A 239 -37.35 12.12 -13.01
N PHE A 240 -36.41 11.35 -13.57
CA PHE A 240 -36.42 11.02 -14.99
C PHE A 240 -37.67 10.22 -15.41
N ALA A 241 -38.20 9.36 -14.54
CA ALA A 241 -39.42 8.60 -14.82
C ALA A 241 -40.71 9.46 -14.78
N LEU A 242 -40.67 10.64 -14.15
CA LEU A 242 -41.81 11.55 -14.07
C LEU A 242 -41.90 12.54 -15.24
N TYR A 243 -40.83 12.69 -16.03
CA TYR A 243 -40.74 13.58 -17.18
C TYR A 243 -40.88 12.81 -18.49
#